data_AF-A0A842U0G6-F1
#
_entry.id   AF-A0A842U0G6-F1
#
_cell.length_a   1.000
_cell.length_b   1.000
_cell.length_c   1.000
_cell.angle_alpha   90.00
_cell.angle_beta   90.00
_cell.angle_gamma   90.00
#
_symmetry.space_group_name_H-M   'P 1'
#
loop_
_entity.id
_entity.type
_entity.pdbx_description
1 polymer ?
#
loop_
_entity_poly.entity_id
_entity_poly.type
_entity_poly.pdbx_seq_one_letter_code
_entity_poly.pdbx_strand_id
1 'polypeptide(L)'
;MGILKILFDIIIPLTLVAAILITIIWVLNFKNKKISKLLESERRRFQLYKEGVKSLQQSPYPNPRKNFDALNKYARAFFKEYLKLDYSLTYLELEKHFRKNNKNLADFCKKMSDINYTGGKDKKEEIEKLAKEFNKILESY
;
A
#
# COMPACT_ATOMS: atom_id res chain seq x y z
N MET A 1 53.79 25.33 30.80
CA MET A 1 52.58 25.98 30.26
C MET A 1 52.26 25.59 28.79
N GLY A 2 53.21 25.07 28.01
CA GLY A 2 52.98 24.73 26.58
C GLY A 2 52.13 23.47 26.33
N ILE A 3 52.30 22.40 27.12
CA ILE A 3 51.59 21.12 26.92
C ILE A 3 50.08 21.26 27.12
N LEU A 4 49.65 22.07 28.10
CA LEU A 4 48.23 22.31 28.35
C LEU A 4 47.55 22.97 27.14
N LYS A 5 48.20 23.97 26.52
CA LYS A 5 47.66 24.67 25.35
C LYS A 5 47.48 23.71 24.16
N ILE A 6 48.48 22.88 23.89
CA ILE A 6 48.42 21.87 22.82
C ILE A 6 47.27 20.88 23.04
N LEU A 7 47.01 20.48 24.29
CA LEU A 7 45.87 19.61 24.61
C LEU A 7 44.53 20.32 24.36
N PHE A 8 44.38 21.59 24.75
CA PHE A 8 43.16 22.37 24.48
C PHE A 8 42.93 22.57 22.97
N ASP A 9 43.98 22.87 22.22
CA ASP A 9 43.91 23.11 20.77
C ASP A 9 43.47 21.86 19.99
N ILE A 10 43.66 20.66 20.53
CA ILE A 10 43.22 19.39 19.92
C ILE A 10 41.85 18.94 20.46
N ILE A 11 41.60 19.08 21.76
CA ILE A 11 40.36 18.59 22.39
C ILE A 11 39.14 19.41 21.93
N ILE A 12 39.28 20.73 21.78
CA ILE A 12 38.18 21.60 21.35
C ILE A 12 37.66 21.26 19.95
N PRO A 13 38.49 21.17 18.88
CA PRO A 13 37.99 20.78 17.57
C PRO A 13 37.47 19.34 17.55
N LEU A 14 38.09 18.42 18.30
CA LEU A 14 37.61 17.04 18.39
C LEU A 14 36.21 16.96 19.01
N THR A 15 35.98 17.68 20.11
CA THR A 15 34.66 17.76 20.76
C THR A 15 33.61 18.42 19.87
N LEU A 16 34.00 19.45 19.11
CA LEU A 16 33.11 20.11 18.13
C LEU A 16 32.69 19.13 17.02
N VAL A 17 33.64 18.38 16.44
CA VAL A 17 33.36 17.36 15.43
C VAL A 17 32.44 16.27 16.00
N ALA A 18 32.70 15.79 17.21
CA ALA A 18 31.86 14.81 17.88
C ALA A 18 30.42 15.33 18.09
N ALA A 19 30.27 16.59 18.53
CA ALA A 19 28.95 17.21 18.72
C ALA A 19 28.16 17.33 17.41
N ILE A 20 28.83 17.69 16.31
CA ILE A 20 28.21 17.73 14.97
C ILE A 20 27.75 16.33 14.54
N LEU A 21 28.60 15.31 14.69
CA LEU A 21 28.26 13.93 14.34
C LEU A 21 27.07 13.40 15.15
N ILE A 22 27.05 13.66 16.46
CA ILE A 22 25.92 13.28 17.34
C ILE A 22 24.63 13.95 16.85
N THR A 23 24.70 15.24 16.49
CA THR A 23 23.54 15.99 15.97
C THR A 23 23.01 15.38 14.66
N ILE A 24 23.91 15.03 13.73
CA ILE A 24 23.54 14.38 12.46
C ILE A 24 22.85 13.03 12.71
N ILE A 25 23.44 12.19 13.57
CA ILE A 25 22.87 10.88 13.93
C ILE A 25 21.48 11.04 14.55
N TRP A 26 21.31 12.04 15.43
CA TRP A 26 20.04 12.32 16.09
C TRP A 26 18.95 12.71 15.09
N VAL A 27 19.26 13.58 14.13
CA VAL A 27 18.34 13.99 13.05
C VAL A 27 17.98 12.80 12.15
N LEU A 28 18.95 11.96 11.79
CA LEU A 28 18.71 10.76 10.97
C LEU A 28 17.79 9.77 11.69
N ASN A 29 18.05 9.49 12.97
CA ASN A 29 17.21 8.61 13.77
C ASN A 29 15.78 9.13 13.92
N PHE A 30 15.62 10.44 14.09
CA PHE A 30 14.30 11.06 14.18
C PHE A 30 13.51 10.91 12.87
N LYS A 31 14.15 11.17 11.72
CA LYS A 31 13.54 10.97 10.39
C LYS A 31 13.21 9.50 10.15
N ASN A 32 14.12 8.58 10.46
CA ASN A 32 13.88 7.14 10.31
C ASN A 32 12.70 6.66 11.15
N LYS A 33 12.58 7.12 12.40
CA LYS A 33 11.44 6.75 13.27
C LYS A 33 10.10 7.24 12.72
N LYS A 34 10.08 8.41 12.06
CA LYS A 34 8.87 8.92 11.40
C LYS A 34 8.51 8.08 10.17
N ILE A 35 9.50 7.77 9.34
CA ILE A 35 9.32 6.95 8.13
C ILE A 35 8.87 5.53 8.51
N SER A 36 9.49 4.91 9.52
CA SER A 36 9.13 3.56 9.95
C SER A 36 7.69 3.47 10.46
N LYS A 37 7.22 4.47 11.22
CA LYS A 37 5.82 4.55 11.65
C LYS A 37 4.85 4.70 10.48
N LEU A 38 5.21 5.52 9.48
CA LEU A 38 4.40 5.67 8.27
C LEU A 38 4.31 4.34 7.51
N LEU A 39 5.45 3.70 7.26
CA LEU A 39 5.53 2.39 6.61
C LEU A 39 4.75 1.32 7.38
N GLU A 40 4.82 1.30 8.71
CA GLU A 40 4.08 0.36 9.53
C GLU A 40 2.57 0.61 9.41
N SER A 41 2.13 1.87 9.41
CA SER A 41 0.73 2.23 9.22
C SER A 41 0.21 1.84 7.83
N GLU A 42 1.02 2.05 6.79
CA GLU A 42 0.69 1.64 5.41
C GLU A 42 0.62 0.11 5.30
N ARG A 43 1.57 -0.61 5.89
CA ARG A 43 1.59 -2.07 5.93
C ARG A 43 0.37 -2.64 6.64
N ARG A 44 -0.02 -2.06 7.78
CA ARG A 44 -1.24 -2.45 8.50
C ARG A 44 -2.49 -2.22 7.64
N ARG A 45 -2.61 -1.06 6.99
CA ARG A 45 -3.73 -0.80 6.06
C ARG A 45 -3.77 -1.79 4.90
N PHE A 46 -2.61 -2.10 4.35
CA PHE A 46 -2.49 -3.07 3.26
C PHE A 46 -2.92 -4.48 3.70
N GLN A 47 -2.53 -4.90 4.91
CA GLN A 47 -2.97 -6.15 5.51
C GLN A 47 -4.49 -6.22 5.65
N LEU A 48 -5.15 -5.12 6.03
CA LEU A 48 -6.63 -5.09 6.10
C LEU A 48 -7.29 -5.38 4.75
N TYR A 49 -6.71 -4.94 3.63
CA TYR A 49 -7.22 -5.30 2.30
C TYR A 49 -7.05 -6.78 2.01
N LYS A 50 -5.86 -7.33 2.30
CA LYS A 50 -5.55 -8.74 2.07
C LYS A 50 -6.47 -9.65 2.90
N GLU A 51 -6.63 -9.35 4.17
CA GLU A 51 -7.51 -10.07 5.10
C GLU A 51 -8.98 -9.93 4.68
N GLY A 52 -9.42 -8.71 4.34
CA GLY A 52 -10.77 -8.44 3.88
C GLY A 52 -11.11 -9.25 2.62
N VAL A 53 -10.24 -9.25 1.61
CA VAL A 53 -10.45 -10.02 0.37
C VAL A 53 -10.41 -11.53 0.64
N LYS A 54 -9.52 -12.00 1.52
CA LYS A 54 -9.44 -13.41 1.92
C LYS A 54 -10.72 -13.88 2.63
N SER A 55 -11.30 -13.05 3.49
CA SER A 55 -12.56 -13.39 4.18
C SER A 55 -13.74 -13.57 3.22
N LEU A 56 -13.74 -12.89 2.06
CA LEU A 56 -14.79 -13.06 1.04
C LEU A 56 -14.79 -14.47 0.43
N GLN A 57 -13.62 -15.11 0.41
CA GLN A 57 -13.45 -16.48 -0.12
C GLN A 57 -13.85 -17.55 0.90
N GLN A 58 -13.82 -17.23 2.19
CA GLN A 58 -14.01 -18.18 3.29
C GLN A 58 -15.41 -18.12 3.93
N SER A 59 -16.30 -17.26 3.43
CA SER A 59 -17.63 -17.06 4.02
C SER A 59 -18.52 -18.31 3.84
N PRO A 60 -19.11 -18.86 4.92
CA PRO A 60 -19.95 -20.05 4.86
C PRO A 60 -21.30 -19.81 4.17
N TYR A 61 -21.79 -18.58 4.16
CA TYR A 61 -23.02 -18.16 3.47
C TYR A 61 -22.73 -16.96 2.56
N PRO A 62 -22.09 -17.19 1.41
CA PRO A 62 -21.68 -16.10 0.54
C PRO A 62 -22.92 -15.51 -0.14
N ASN A 63 -23.29 -14.30 0.28
CA ASN A 63 -24.20 -13.46 -0.49
C ASN A 63 -23.37 -12.84 -1.64
N PRO A 64 -23.58 -13.26 -2.91
CA PRO A 64 -22.71 -12.86 -4.01
C PRO A 64 -22.69 -11.34 -4.18
N ARG A 65 -23.85 -10.69 -4.06
CA ARG A 65 -23.95 -9.24 -4.20
C ARG A 65 -23.16 -8.50 -3.12
N LYS A 66 -23.35 -8.87 -1.85
CA LYS A 66 -22.59 -8.28 -0.74
C LYS A 66 -21.08 -8.51 -0.87
N ASN A 67 -20.68 -9.70 -1.31
CA ASN A 67 -19.26 -10.03 -1.51
C ASN A 67 -18.65 -9.21 -2.65
N PHE A 68 -19.39 -9.02 -3.74
CA PHE A 68 -18.97 -8.17 -4.84
C PHE A 68 -18.85 -6.71 -4.42
N ASP A 69 -19.83 -6.17 -3.68
CA ASP A 69 -19.79 -4.80 -3.18
C ASP A 69 -18.60 -4.58 -2.22
N ALA A 70 -18.29 -5.57 -1.38
CA ALA A 70 -17.12 -5.57 -0.52
C ALA A 70 -15.81 -5.62 -1.33
N LEU A 71 -15.72 -6.50 -2.33
CA LEU A 71 -14.56 -6.58 -3.23
C LEU A 71 -14.34 -5.26 -3.97
N ASN A 72 -15.41 -4.66 -4.50
CA ASN A 72 -15.40 -3.34 -5.12
C ASN A 72 -14.83 -2.29 -4.15
N LYS A 73 -15.33 -2.25 -2.91
CA LYS A 73 -14.83 -1.32 -1.89
C LYS A 73 -13.32 -1.50 -1.63
N TYR A 74 -12.85 -2.73 -1.49
CA TYR A 74 -11.42 -3.01 -1.27
C TYR A 74 -10.56 -2.64 -2.48
N ALA A 75 -10.99 -3.00 -3.69
CA ALA A 75 -10.28 -2.65 -4.92
C ALA A 75 -10.19 -1.14 -5.13
N ARG A 76 -11.30 -0.42 -4.89
CA ARG A 76 -11.36 1.04 -4.97
C ARG A 76 -10.46 1.72 -3.95
N ALA A 77 -10.47 1.25 -2.71
CA ALA A 77 -9.57 1.75 -1.67
C ALA A 77 -8.10 1.51 -2.06
N PHE A 78 -7.76 0.31 -2.52
CA PHE A 78 -6.41 -0.01 -2.98
C PHE A 78 -5.94 0.89 -4.14
N PHE A 79 -6.76 1.08 -5.17
CA PHE A 79 -6.40 1.95 -6.29
C PHE A 79 -6.21 3.41 -5.88
N LYS A 80 -7.07 3.91 -4.99
CA LYS A 80 -6.95 5.29 -4.49
C LYS A 80 -5.71 5.46 -3.62
N GLU A 81 -5.51 4.56 -2.67
CA GLU A 81 -4.52 4.77 -1.62
C GLU A 81 -3.12 4.32 -2.01
N TYR A 82 -3.03 3.19 -2.71
CA TYR A 82 -1.77 2.54 -3.06
C TYR A 82 -1.29 2.92 -4.46
N LEU A 83 -2.22 3.03 -5.43
CA LEU A 83 -1.90 3.44 -6.80
C LEU A 83 -2.10 4.93 -7.05
N LYS A 84 -2.56 5.69 -6.04
CA LYS A 84 -2.79 7.14 -6.10
C LYS A 84 -3.72 7.58 -7.25
N LEU A 85 -4.70 6.74 -7.59
CA LEU A 85 -5.68 7.02 -8.64
C LEU A 85 -6.93 7.72 -8.08
N ASP A 86 -7.61 8.49 -8.92
CA ASP A 86 -8.85 9.16 -8.53
C ASP A 86 -10.00 8.15 -8.37
N TYR A 87 -10.82 8.36 -7.34
CA TYR A 87 -12.03 7.58 -7.09
C TYR A 87 -13.10 7.79 -8.17
N SER A 88 -13.04 8.91 -8.89
CA SER A 88 -13.96 9.26 -9.98
C SER A 88 -13.84 8.32 -11.20
N LEU A 89 -12.67 7.72 -11.42
CA LEU A 89 -12.42 6.88 -12.58
C LEU A 89 -13.29 5.62 -12.56
N THR A 90 -14.00 5.33 -13.63
CA THR A 90 -14.73 4.09 -13.81
C THR A 90 -13.76 2.90 -13.99
N TYR A 91 -14.24 1.67 -13.78
CA TYR A 91 -13.43 0.48 -14.06
C TYR A 91 -13.00 0.38 -15.53
N LEU A 92 -13.81 0.92 -16.45
CA LEU A 92 -13.46 1.01 -17.87
C LEU A 92 -12.30 1.98 -18.11
N GLU A 93 -12.26 3.11 -17.41
CA GLU A 93 -11.15 4.06 -17.50
C GLU A 93 -9.88 3.52 -16.84
N LEU A 94 -10.03 2.86 -15.69
CA LEU A 94 -8.92 2.15 -15.02
C LEU A 94 -8.35 1.04 -15.90
N GLU A 95 -9.19 0.27 -16.59
CA GLU A 95 -8.74 -0.70 -17.58
C GLU A 95 -7.87 -0.04 -18.66
N LYS A 96 -8.35 1.05 -19.27
CA LYS A 96 -7.59 1.78 -20.30
C LYS A 96 -6.26 2.32 -19.76
N HIS A 97 -6.26 2.81 -18.51
CA HIS A 97 -5.07 3.31 -17.83
C HIS A 97 -4.03 2.18 -17.64
N PHE A 98 -4.46 1.02 -17.16
CA PHE A 98 -3.55 -0.10 -16.87
C PHE A 98 -3.16 -0.90 -18.11
N ARG A 99 -3.94 -0.88 -19.20
CA ARG A 99 -3.70 -1.72 -20.39
C ARG A 99 -2.28 -1.61 -20.94
N LYS A 100 -1.66 -0.43 -20.81
CA LYS A 100 -0.29 -0.16 -21.29
C LYS A 100 0.81 -0.66 -20.36
N ASN A 101 0.56 -0.67 -19.05
CA ASN A 101 1.63 -0.80 -18.03
C ASN A 101 1.45 -2.01 -17.09
N ASN A 102 0.23 -2.51 -16.92
CA ASN A 102 -0.07 -3.64 -16.06
C ASN A 102 -1.29 -4.42 -16.57
N LYS A 103 -1.02 -5.49 -17.34
CA LYS A 103 -2.07 -6.32 -17.94
C LYS A 103 -2.98 -6.98 -16.90
N ASN A 104 -2.43 -7.41 -15.77
CA ASN A 104 -3.22 -8.08 -14.71
C ASN A 104 -4.25 -7.14 -14.09
N LEU A 105 -3.84 -5.90 -13.79
CA LEU A 105 -4.76 -4.86 -13.31
C LEU A 105 -5.81 -4.49 -14.35
N ALA A 106 -5.41 -4.39 -15.62
CA ALA A 106 -6.35 -4.10 -16.71
C ALA A 106 -7.40 -5.20 -16.87
N ASP A 107 -6.98 -6.47 -16.88
CA ASP A 107 -7.88 -7.61 -17.01
C ASP A 107 -8.82 -7.74 -15.80
N PHE A 108 -8.34 -7.44 -14.60
CA PHE A 108 -9.17 -7.34 -13.40
C PHE A 108 -10.22 -6.23 -13.51
N CYS A 109 -9.81 -5.02 -13.93
CA CYS A 109 -10.72 -3.88 -14.09
C CYS A 109 -11.80 -4.16 -15.13
N LYS A 110 -11.44 -4.82 -16.24
CA LYS A 110 -12.40 -5.24 -17.27
C LYS A 110 -13.49 -6.15 -16.67
N LYS A 111 -13.09 -7.20 -15.94
CA LYS A 111 -14.04 -8.13 -15.29
C LYS A 111 -14.93 -7.43 -14.25
N MET A 112 -14.37 -6.51 -13.46
CA MET A 112 -15.15 -5.68 -12.54
C MET A 112 -16.19 -4.82 -13.27
N SER A 113 -15.85 -4.27 -14.44
CA SER A 113 -16.78 -3.51 -15.29
C SER A 113 -17.89 -4.41 -15.84
N ASP A 114 -17.54 -5.59 -16.36
CA ASP A 114 -18.48 -6.55 -16.94
C ASP A 114 -19.53 -7.03 -15.91
N ILE A 115 -19.10 -7.31 -14.68
CA ILE A 115 -19.99 -7.76 -13.59
C ILE A 115 -20.90 -6.62 -13.11
N ASN A 116 -20.38 -5.38 -13.05
CA ASN A 116 -21.20 -4.21 -12.73
C ASN A 116 -22.32 -4.01 -13.76
N TYR A 117 -22.02 -4.17 -15.04
CA TYR A 117 -22.97 -3.94 -16.13
C TYR A 117 -24.05 -5.04 -16.23
N THR A 118 -23.67 -6.30 -15.97
CA THR A 118 -24.60 -7.45 -16.00
C THR A 118 -25.49 -7.55 -14.75
N GLY A 119 -25.36 -6.62 -13.79
CA GLY A 119 -26.20 -6.56 -12.59
C GLY A 119 -25.82 -7.57 -11.50
N GLY A 120 -24.73 -8.33 -11.67
CA GLY A 120 -24.14 -9.20 -10.66
C GLY A 120 -25.07 -10.27 -10.06
N LYS A 121 -26.19 -10.58 -10.74
CA LYS A 121 -27.13 -11.59 -10.27
C LYS A 121 -26.52 -12.98 -10.52
N ASP A 122 -26.28 -13.70 -9.43
CA ASP A 122 -26.11 -15.16 -9.39
C ASP A 122 -24.80 -15.78 -9.89
N LYS A 123 -23.66 -15.09 -9.74
CA LYS A 123 -22.35 -15.68 -10.10
C LYS A 123 -21.34 -15.68 -8.97
N LYS A 124 -21.68 -16.41 -7.90
CA LYS A 124 -20.79 -16.68 -6.75
C LYS A 124 -19.37 -17.07 -7.20
N GLU A 125 -19.28 -18.00 -8.13
CA GLU A 125 -18.00 -18.53 -8.64
C GLU A 125 -17.17 -17.46 -9.35
N GLU A 126 -17.80 -16.57 -10.12
CA GLU A 126 -17.08 -15.48 -10.79
C GLU A 126 -16.55 -14.47 -9.77
N ILE A 127 -17.34 -14.13 -8.74
CA ILE A 127 -16.90 -13.21 -7.69
C ILE A 127 -15.77 -13.82 -6.87
N GLU A 128 -15.84 -15.12 -6.56
CA GLU A 128 -14.76 -15.83 -5.86
C GLU A 128 -13.48 -15.87 -6.70
N LYS A 129 -13.59 -16.17 -8.00
CA LYS A 129 -12.47 -16.13 -8.94
C LYS A 129 -11.87 -14.72 -9.01
N LEU A 130 -12.71 -13.70 -9.06
CA LEU A 130 -12.28 -12.31 -9.11
C LEU A 130 -11.59 -11.87 -7.82
N ALA A 131 -12.09 -12.31 -6.66
CA ALA A 131 -11.42 -12.09 -5.37
C ALA A 131 -10.06 -12.81 -5.31
N LYS A 132 -9.95 -14.03 -5.87
CA LYS A 132 -8.66 -14.75 -5.98
C LYS A 132 -7.68 -14.02 -6.89
N GLU A 133 -8.14 -13.53 -8.03
CA GLU A 133 -7.34 -12.72 -8.95
C GLU A 133 -6.87 -11.42 -8.29
N PHE A 134 -7.75 -10.74 -7.56
CA PHE A 134 -7.39 -9.54 -6.82
C PHE A 134 -6.38 -9.83 -5.71
N ASN A 135 -6.53 -10.94 -4.97
CA ASN A 135 -5.55 -11.33 -3.96
C ASN A 135 -4.17 -11.60 -4.57
N LYS A 136 -4.10 -12.19 -5.78
CA LYS A 136 -2.81 -12.35 -6.51
C LYS A 136 -2.20 -11.00 -6.89
N ILE A 137 -3.02 -10.03 -7.27
CA ILE A 137 -2.55 -8.65 -7.52
C ILE A 137 -1.97 -8.08 -6.24
N LEU A 138 -2.67 -8.18 -5.10
CA LEU A 138 -2.15 -7.72 -3.81
C LEU A 138 -0.84 -8.43 -3.43
N GLU A 139 -0.63 -9.69 -3.78
CA GLU A 139 0.63 -10.40 -3.50
C GLU A 139 1.81 -9.95 -4.37
N SER A 140 1.55 -9.24 -5.46
CA SER A 140 2.59 -8.69 -6.35
C SER A 140 3.08 -7.29 -5.96
N TYR A 141 2.53 -6.70 -4.89
CA TYR A 141 2.88 -5.39 -4.34
C TYR A 141 3.41 -5.52 -2.91
#